data_AF-A0A8J6YGH9-F1
#
_entry.id   AF-A0A8J6YGH9-F1
#
_cell.length_a   1.000
_cell.length_b   1.000
_cell.length_c   1.000
_cell.angle_alpha   90.00
_cell.angle_beta   90.00
_cell.angle_gamma   90.00
#
_symmetry.space_group_name_H-M   'P 1'
#
loop_
_entity.id
_entity.type
_entity.pdbx_description
1 polymer ?
#
loop_
_entity_poly.entity_id
_entity_poly.type
_entity_poly.pdbx_seq_one_letter_code
_entity_poly.pdbx_strand_id
1 'polypeptide(L)'
;MRILFTAAAFTLAIAFVLSAMPTGNAAVYQQGIVYVIYEEEGDAAPIDNTDLNINGVPDVVEDVATQVNAARELFKDVFKFPDPLESERFKDVTSIEIDIESKQIMGRWNGNSSQRVRKQSKHDPNERALHFRVANTVNPRKNSTPAHEYFHLLQYGVTYFRNNWFKEGTARWAQDSVRKIKYPDGKNVPSMLEDKMFEEKLFQGSYDMAEQFWYPLVVNMNDKAKIPDSLVTKYRYVNGSPVFQDDTIYGPNVIREVILVMKSKEPLAAAEYGTLKQWRKKGQQDERNNKFILASVREVYYGKL
;
A
#
# COMPACT_ATOMS: atom_id res chain seq x y z
N MET A 1 -15.73 54.90 -0.88
CA MET A 1 -16.28 53.53 -0.83
C MET A 1 -15.94 52.83 -2.14
N ARG A 2 -14.80 52.13 -2.19
CA ARG A 2 -14.35 51.34 -3.36
C ARG A 2 -14.20 49.91 -2.89
N ILE A 3 -15.03 49.02 -3.44
CA ILE A 3 -15.06 47.60 -3.13
C ILE A 3 -13.90 46.94 -3.91
N LEU A 4 -12.94 46.34 -3.20
CA LEU A 4 -11.94 45.46 -3.79
C LEU A 4 -12.55 44.06 -3.93
N PHE A 5 -12.69 43.57 -5.15
CA PHE A 5 -12.87 42.15 -5.43
C PHE A 5 -11.49 41.53 -5.68
N THR A 6 -11.04 40.69 -4.75
CA THR A 6 -9.95 39.74 -4.95
C THR A 6 -10.47 38.56 -5.76
N ALA A 7 -9.97 38.40 -6.99
CA ALA A 7 -10.18 37.21 -7.79
C ALA A 7 -9.21 36.11 -7.31
N ALA A 8 -9.75 35.02 -6.75
CA ALA A 8 -9.01 33.80 -6.50
C ALA A 8 -8.80 33.05 -7.82
N ALA A 9 -7.55 32.87 -8.22
CA ALA A 9 -7.20 32.03 -9.36
C ALA A 9 -7.35 30.55 -8.97
N PHE A 10 -8.36 29.88 -9.54
CA PHE A 10 -8.44 28.42 -9.52
C PHE A 10 -7.54 27.88 -10.64
N THR A 11 -6.46 27.21 -10.27
CA THR A 11 -5.61 26.47 -11.21
C THR A 11 -6.34 25.19 -11.60
N LEU A 12 -6.91 25.17 -12.81
CA LEU A 12 -7.49 23.98 -13.41
C LEU A 12 -6.35 23.03 -13.81
N ALA A 13 -6.22 21.89 -13.13
CA ALA A 13 -5.32 20.83 -13.56
C ALA A 13 -5.94 20.13 -14.77
N ILE A 14 -5.46 20.46 -15.97
CA ILE A 14 -5.84 19.78 -17.21
C ILE A 14 -5.08 18.45 -17.24
N ALA A 15 -5.79 17.33 -17.13
CA ALA A 15 -5.24 16.01 -17.40
C ALA A 15 -5.02 15.88 -18.91
N PHE A 16 -3.77 15.72 -19.33
CA PHE A 16 -3.44 15.37 -20.72
C PHE A 16 -3.47 13.85 -20.86
N VAL A 17 -4.34 13.34 -21.74
CA VAL A 17 -4.24 11.96 -22.23
C VAL A 17 -3.13 11.94 -23.28
N LEU A 18 -1.91 11.58 -22.86
CA LEU A 18 -0.83 11.26 -23.79
C LEU A 18 -1.01 9.80 -24.23
N SER A 19 -1.55 9.60 -25.43
CA SER A 19 -1.60 8.29 -26.07
C SER A 19 -0.18 7.91 -26.57
N ALA A 20 0.52 7.09 -25.80
CA ALA A 20 1.69 6.34 -26.25
C ALA A 20 1.38 4.84 -26.27
N MET A 21 1.76 4.17 -27.36
CA MET A 21 1.14 2.93 -27.82
C MET A 21 1.21 1.75 -26.83
N PRO A 22 0.06 1.13 -26.50
CA PRO A 22 0.02 -0.17 -25.88
C PRO A 22 0.13 -1.23 -26.97
N THR A 23 0.95 -2.24 -26.76
CA THR A 23 0.90 -3.46 -27.57
C THR A 23 -0.44 -4.16 -27.30
N GLY A 24 -1.44 -3.87 -28.13
CA GLY A 24 -2.79 -4.43 -28.12
C GLY A 24 -3.73 -3.79 -27.09
N ASN A 25 -4.61 -2.88 -27.53
CA ASN A 25 -5.88 -2.43 -26.92
C ASN A 25 -5.93 -1.87 -25.47
N ALA A 26 -4.83 -1.75 -24.72
CA ALA A 26 -4.91 -1.27 -23.32
C ALA A 26 -4.73 0.25 -23.17
N ALA A 27 -5.75 1.00 -22.75
CA ALA A 27 -5.63 2.41 -22.41
C ALA A 27 -4.76 2.66 -21.15
N VAL A 28 -4.22 3.87 -21.03
CA VAL A 28 -3.39 4.31 -19.90
C VAL A 28 -3.93 5.61 -19.33
N TYR A 29 -4.32 5.58 -18.06
CA TYR A 29 -4.64 6.78 -17.27
C TYR A 29 -3.46 7.14 -16.38
N GLN A 30 -3.12 8.43 -16.30
CA GLN A 30 -2.00 8.93 -15.49
C GLN A 30 -2.50 9.94 -14.43
N GLN A 31 -2.04 9.76 -13.20
CA GLN A 31 -2.16 10.76 -12.15
C GLN A 31 -0.83 10.89 -11.40
N GLY A 32 -0.05 11.92 -11.77
CA GLY A 32 1.31 12.10 -11.27
C GLY A 32 2.23 10.98 -11.73
N ILE A 33 2.84 10.26 -10.78
CA ILE A 33 3.74 9.12 -11.03
C ILE A 33 3.02 7.76 -11.05
N VAL A 34 1.69 7.76 -10.88
CA VAL A 34 0.85 6.55 -10.90
C VAL A 34 0.20 6.44 -12.27
N TYR A 35 0.36 5.27 -12.90
CA TYR A 35 -0.22 4.93 -14.20
C TYR A 35 -1.15 3.73 -14.03
N VAL A 36 -2.39 3.84 -14.45
CA VAL A 36 -3.36 2.75 -14.46
C VAL A 36 -3.53 2.28 -15.89
N ILE A 37 -3.20 1.02 -16.14
CA ILE A 37 -3.31 0.35 -17.44
C ILE A 37 -4.58 -0.49 -17.40
N TYR A 38 -5.49 -0.26 -18.34
CA TYR A 38 -6.79 -0.92 -18.37
C TYR A 38 -7.25 -1.17 -19.82
N GLU A 39 -8.15 -2.12 -20.00
CA GLU A 39 -8.82 -2.31 -21.28
C GLU A 39 -10.16 -1.56 -21.28
N GLU A 40 -10.54 -0.96 -22.40
CA GLU A 40 -11.82 -0.26 -22.53
C GLU A 40 -12.98 -1.24 -22.78
N GLU A 41 -12.68 -2.39 -23.38
CA GLU A 41 -13.62 -3.46 -23.70
C GLU A 41 -12.98 -4.84 -23.45
N GLY A 42 -13.80 -5.88 -23.33
CA GLY A 42 -13.35 -7.26 -23.12
C GLY A 42 -13.33 -7.69 -21.65
N ASP A 43 -12.82 -8.90 -21.40
CA ASP A 43 -12.93 -9.58 -20.10
C ASP A 43 -12.14 -8.92 -18.96
N ALA A 44 -11.15 -8.08 -19.30
CA ALA A 44 -10.33 -7.33 -18.35
C ALA A 44 -10.79 -5.87 -18.17
N ALA A 45 -11.77 -5.39 -18.96
CA ALA A 45 -12.30 -4.04 -18.81
C ALA A 45 -12.94 -3.86 -17.42
N PRO A 46 -12.84 -2.65 -16.81
CA PRO A 46 -13.54 -2.35 -15.56
C PRO A 46 -15.03 -2.68 -15.64
N ILE A 47 -15.55 -3.41 -14.65
CA ILE A 47 -16.98 -3.80 -14.63
C ILE A 47 -17.88 -2.58 -14.42
N ASP A 48 -17.41 -1.63 -13.62
CA ASP A 48 -18.05 -0.33 -13.44
C ASP A 48 -17.45 0.66 -14.45
N ASN A 49 -18.19 0.91 -15.53
CA ASN A 49 -17.80 1.81 -16.61
C ASN A 49 -18.39 3.22 -16.46
N THR A 50 -18.86 3.58 -15.26
CA THR A 50 -19.38 4.93 -15.00
C THR A 50 -18.31 5.97 -15.26
N ASP A 51 -18.65 7.01 -16.02
CA ASP A 51 -17.82 8.20 -16.26
C ASP A 51 -18.66 9.45 -15.92
N LEU A 52 -18.59 9.89 -14.66
CA LEU A 52 -19.41 11.01 -14.15
C LEU A 52 -18.91 12.37 -14.63
N ASN A 53 -17.62 12.48 -14.92
CA ASN A 53 -16.98 13.75 -15.32
C ASN A 53 -16.85 13.89 -16.84
N ILE A 54 -17.27 12.88 -17.61
CA ILE A 54 -17.35 12.84 -19.08
C ILE A 54 -15.98 13.08 -19.70
N ASN A 55 -14.94 12.45 -19.14
CA ASN A 55 -13.56 12.56 -19.64
C ASN A 55 -13.13 11.37 -20.51
N GLY A 56 -14.01 10.38 -20.71
CA GLY A 56 -13.74 9.17 -21.48
C GLY A 56 -12.99 8.08 -20.70
N VAL A 57 -12.78 8.25 -19.40
CA VAL A 57 -12.11 7.29 -18.52
C VAL A 57 -13.11 6.80 -17.48
N PRO A 58 -13.29 5.48 -17.30
CA PRO A 58 -14.13 4.99 -16.21
C PRO A 58 -13.65 5.52 -14.86
N ASP A 59 -14.55 6.10 -14.05
CA ASP A 59 -14.19 6.73 -12.79
C ASP A 59 -13.39 5.79 -11.87
N VAL A 60 -13.65 4.48 -11.92
CA VAL A 60 -12.94 3.50 -11.09
C VAL A 60 -11.45 3.43 -11.40
N VAL A 61 -11.05 3.71 -12.65
CA VAL A 61 -9.65 3.81 -13.07
C VAL A 61 -9.01 5.04 -12.40
N GLU A 62 -9.69 6.18 -12.42
CA GLU A 62 -9.24 7.41 -11.76
C GLU A 62 -9.15 7.24 -10.24
N ASP A 63 -10.14 6.57 -9.66
CA ASP A 63 -10.25 6.34 -8.22
C ASP A 63 -9.19 5.35 -7.70
N VAL A 64 -8.75 4.40 -8.53
CA VAL A 64 -7.61 3.51 -8.21
C VAL A 64 -6.34 4.36 -8.06
N ALA A 65 -6.05 5.21 -9.05
CA ALA A 65 -4.88 6.10 -8.98
C ALA A 65 -4.97 7.04 -7.77
N THR A 66 -6.16 7.59 -7.52
CA THR A 66 -6.41 8.54 -6.43
C THR A 66 -6.20 7.89 -5.07
N GLN A 67 -6.70 6.66 -4.84
CA GLN A 67 -6.48 5.95 -3.57
C GLN A 67 -4.99 5.65 -3.34
N VAL A 68 -4.24 5.32 -4.38
CA VAL A 68 -2.81 4.99 -4.29
C VAL A 68 -1.97 6.24 -4.03
N ASN A 69 -2.26 7.34 -4.72
CA ASN A 69 -1.61 8.63 -4.45
C ASN A 69 -1.91 9.12 -3.03
N ALA A 70 -3.14 8.97 -2.55
CA ALA A 70 -3.53 9.30 -1.18
C ALA A 70 -2.76 8.45 -0.15
N ALA A 71 -2.70 7.13 -0.35
CA ALA A 71 -1.94 6.23 0.52
C ALA A 71 -0.44 6.56 0.50
N ARG A 72 0.13 6.82 -0.68
CA ARG A 72 1.54 7.20 -0.82
C ARG A 72 1.88 8.47 -0.07
N GLU A 73 1.14 9.56 -0.29
CA GLU A 73 1.40 10.83 0.38
C GLU A 73 1.21 10.71 1.90
N LEU A 74 0.20 9.94 2.35
CA LEU A 74 0.01 9.69 3.77
C LEU A 74 1.19 8.91 4.38
N PHE A 75 1.56 7.76 3.81
CA PHE A 75 2.62 6.94 4.39
C PHE A 75 4.00 7.60 4.26
N LYS A 76 4.33 8.16 3.10
CA LYS A 76 5.61 8.81 2.85
C LYS A 76 5.71 10.16 3.55
N ASP A 77 4.81 11.08 3.24
CA ASP A 77 5.02 12.49 3.56
C ASP A 77 4.49 12.86 4.94
N VAL A 78 3.46 12.17 5.44
CA VAL A 78 2.95 12.37 6.81
C VAL A 78 3.63 11.43 7.78
N PHE A 79 3.57 10.13 7.54
CA PHE A 79 4.07 9.11 8.47
C PHE A 79 5.52 8.71 8.24
N LYS A 80 6.22 9.33 7.29
CA LYS A 80 7.67 9.20 7.09
C LYS A 80 8.15 7.76 6.85
N PHE A 81 7.30 6.90 6.31
CA PHE A 81 7.75 5.61 5.80
C PHE A 81 8.71 5.83 4.63
N PRO A 82 9.75 4.97 4.47
CA PRO A 82 10.62 5.06 3.31
C PRO A 82 9.82 4.87 2.01
N ASP A 83 10.04 5.75 1.04
CA ASP A 83 9.39 5.64 -0.28
C ASP A 83 9.95 4.41 -1.00
N PRO A 84 9.12 3.46 -1.47
CA PRO A 84 9.62 2.33 -2.24
C PRO A 84 10.35 2.76 -3.53
N LEU A 85 10.05 3.93 -4.11
CA LEU A 85 10.76 4.44 -5.29
C LEU A 85 12.18 4.93 -4.98
N GLU A 86 12.46 5.26 -3.71
CA GLU A 86 13.80 5.66 -3.25
C GLU A 86 14.59 4.46 -2.68
N SER A 87 14.04 3.25 -2.79
CA SER A 87 14.69 2.04 -2.29
C SER A 87 15.92 1.68 -3.11
N GLU A 88 17.03 1.38 -2.43
CA GLU A 88 18.24 0.80 -3.03
C GLU A 88 17.97 -0.50 -3.82
N ARG A 89 16.85 -1.17 -3.54
CA ARG A 89 16.41 -2.41 -4.21
C ARG A 89 15.80 -2.15 -5.58
N PHE A 90 15.23 -0.96 -5.77
CA PHE A 90 14.47 -0.56 -6.94
C PHE A 90 15.13 0.64 -7.61
N LYS A 91 16.42 0.50 -7.93
CA LYS A 91 17.19 1.53 -8.63
C LYS A 91 16.53 1.92 -9.94
N ASP A 92 16.56 3.22 -10.24
CA ASP A 92 16.11 3.80 -11.52
C ASP A 92 14.64 3.52 -11.82
N VAL A 93 13.80 3.45 -10.79
CA VAL A 93 12.35 3.29 -10.91
C VAL A 93 11.67 4.62 -10.61
N THR A 94 10.88 5.08 -11.57
CA THR A 94 10.32 6.45 -11.60
C THR A 94 8.81 6.47 -11.37
N SER A 95 8.16 5.31 -11.46
CA SER A 95 6.70 5.21 -11.57
C SER A 95 6.13 3.97 -10.89
N ILE A 96 4.82 4.03 -10.65
CA ILE A 96 4.00 2.91 -10.17
C ILE A 96 2.94 2.62 -11.23
N GLU A 97 2.94 1.40 -11.74
CA GLU A 97 1.97 0.91 -12.71
C GLU A 97 0.96 -0.03 -12.07
N ILE A 98 -0.31 0.17 -12.41
CA ILE A 98 -1.42 -0.61 -11.88
C ILE A 98 -2.15 -1.22 -13.07
N ASP A 99 -2.03 -2.52 -13.24
CA ASP A 99 -2.80 -3.22 -14.28
C ASP A 99 -4.19 -3.57 -13.72
N ILE A 100 -5.24 -3.10 -14.38
CA ILE A 100 -6.59 -3.64 -14.21
C ILE A 100 -6.65 -5.00 -14.92
N GLU A 101 -7.03 -6.03 -14.19
CA GLU A 101 -6.94 -7.42 -14.63
C GLU A 101 -8.29 -8.13 -14.46
N SER A 102 -8.61 -9.05 -15.35
CA SER A 102 -9.85 -9.82 -15.24
C SER A 102 -9.91 -10.58 -13.91
N LYS A 103 -11.06 -10.50 -13.22
CA LYS A 103 -11.30 -11.29 -12.01
C LYS A 103 -11.15 -12.79 -12.25
N GLN A 104 -11.42 -13.27 -13.47
CA GLN A 104 -11.20 -14.67 -13.86
C GLN A 104 -9.72 -15.06 -13.78
N ILE A 105 -8.83 -14.21 -14.28
CA ILE A 105 -7.37 -14.40 -14.23
C ILE A 105 -6.85 -14.25 -12.80
N MET A 106 -7.37 -13.27 -12.04
CA MET A 106 -6.98 -13.06 -10.65
C MET A 106 -7.52 -14.14 -9.68
N GLY A 107 -8.53 -14.90 -10.09
CA GLY A 107 -9.18 -15.91 -9.25
C GLY A 107 -9.69 -15.29 -7.95
N ARG A 108 -9.28 -15.83 -6.80
CA ARG A 108 -9.72 -15.32 -5.48
C ARG A 108 -9.17 -13.95 -5.13
N TRP A 109 -8.09 -13.50 -5.76
CA TRP A 109 -7.38 -12.28 -5.38
C TRP A 109 -8.07 -11.03 -5.93
N ASN A 110 -8.10 -9.96 -5.14
CA ASN A 110 -8.56 -8.64 -5.60
C ASN A 110 -7.39 -7.74 -6.01
N GLY A 111 -6.20 -7.99 -5.47
CA GLY A 111 -4.97 -7.32 -5.82
C GLY A 111 -3.79 -8.27 -5.75
N ASN A 112 -2.68 -7.90 -6.40
CA ASN A 112 -1.43 -8.65 -6.32
C ASN A 112 -0.23 -7.77 -6.67
N SER A 113 0.58 -7.46 -5.66
CA SER A 113 1.81 -6.69 -5.80
C SER A 113 3.02 -7.52 -6.20
N SER A 114 3.77 -7.00 -7.18
CA SER A 114 5.00 -7.61 -7.63
C SER A 114 6.19 -7.23 -6.75
N GLN A 115 6.98 -8.24 -6.41
CA GLN A 115 8.27 -8.04 -5.72
C GLN A 115 9.39 -7.60 -6.66
N ARG A 116 9.11 -7.60 -7.96
CA ARG A 116 10.07 -7.25 -9.02
C ARG A 116 9.58 -6.02 -9.73
N VAL A 117 10.53 -5.18 -10.12
CA VAL A 117 10.26 -4.09 -11.04
C VAL A 117 9.86 -4.64 -12.41
N ARG A 118 8.99 -3.91 -13.11
CA ARG A 118 8.85 -4.08 -14.55
C ARG A 118 10.09 -3.48 -15.20
N LYS A 119 10.79 -4.26 -16.03
CA LYS A 119 12.03 -3.82 -16.68
C LYS A 119 11.79 -2.84 -17.82
N GLN A 120 10.64 -2.95 -18.46
CA GLN A 120 10.17 -2.08 -19.53
C GLN A 120 8.75 -1.68 -19.15
N SER A 121 8.57 -0.41 -18.81
CA SER A 121 7.27 0.11 -18.44
C SER A 121 6.26 -0.06 -19.57
N LYS A 122 4.98 -0.20 -19.23
CA LYS A 122 3.89 -0.19 -20.20
C LYS A 122 3.61 1.22 -20.73
N HIS A 123 3.80 2.27 -19.93
CA HIS A 123 3.63 3.65 -20.38
C HIS A 123 4.87 4.20 -21.12
N ASP A 124 6.08 3.86 -20.68
CA ASP A 124 7.34 4.15 -21.38
C ASP A 124 8.30 2.92 -21.33
N PRO A 125 8.58 2.27 -22.47
CA PRO A 125 9.44 1.07 -22.50
C PRO A 125 10.91 1.33 -22.13
N ASN A 126 11.35 2.59 -22.07
CA ASN A 126 12.69 2.96 -21.61
C ASN A 126 12.78 3.12 -20.08
N GLU A 127 11.64 3.22 -19.41
CA GLU A 127 11.55 3.34 -17.97
C GLU A 127 11.30 1.99 -17.28
N ARG A 128 11.47 1.99 -15.96
CA ARG A 128 11.17 0.88 -15.08
C ARG A 128 10.10 1.32 -14.08
N ALA A 129 9.19 0.41 -13.75
CA ALA A 129 8.09 0.69 -12.84
C ALA A 129 8.00 -0.34 -11.71
N LEU A 130 7.60 0.12 -10.52
CA LEU A 130 6.93 -0.76 -9.58
C LEU A 130 5.56 -1.12 -10.14
N HIS A 131 5.05 -2.31 -9.86
CA HIS A 131 3.73 -2.65 -10.35
C HIS A 131 2.97 -3.61 -9.46
N PHE A 132 1.65 -3.48 -9.54
CA PHE A 132 0.71 -4.42 -8.98
C PHE A 132 -0.53 -4.51 -9.87
N ARG A 133 -1.34 -5.53 -9.60
CA ARG A 133 -2.60 -5.77 -10.31
C ARG A 133 -3.77 -5.50 -9.41
N VAL A 134 -4.88 -5.03 -9.98
CA VAL A 134 -6.17 -4.86 -9.31
C VAL A 134 -7.24 -5.53 -10.16
N ALA A 135 -8.12 -6.32 -9.55
CA ALA A 135 -9.17 -6.99 -10.29
C ALA A 135 -10.18 -5.95 -10.82
N ASN A 136 -10.69 -6.16 -12.04
CA ASN A 136 -11.65 -5.29 -12.70
C ASN A 136 -13.03 -5.17 -12.00
N THR A 137 -13.27 -5.98 -10.98
CA THR A 137 -14.44 -5.91 -10.08
C THR A 137 -14.22 -5.02 -8.85
N VAL A 138 -13.01 -4.50 -8.64
CA VAL A 138 -12.68 -3.66 -7.49
C VAL A 138 -13.19 -2.25 -7.72
N ASN A 139 -14.05 -1.78 -6.82
CA ASN A 139 -14.43 -0.38 -6.72
C ASN A 139 -13.69 0.27 -5.52
N PRO A 140 -12.71 1.17 -5.74
CA PRO A 140 -11.89 1.78 -4.69
C PRO A 140 -12.69 2.54 -3.63
N ARG A 141 -13.86 3.08 -3.99
CA ARG A 141 -14.75 3.78 -3.04
C ARG A 141 -15.25 2.83 -1.95
N LYS A 142 -15.36 1.52 -2.25
CA LYS A 142 -15.88 0.47 -1.35
C LYS A 142 -14.84 -0.57 -0.94
N ASN A 143 -13.73 -0.68 -1.66
CA ASN A 143 -12.66 -1.62 -1.40
C ASN A 143 -11.29 -0.91 -1.25
N SER A 144 -10.50 -1.31 -0.25
CA SER A 144 -9.18 -0.74 0.09
C SER A 144 -8.01 -1.48 -0.58
N THR A 145 -8.27 -2.38 -1.53
CA THR A 145 -7.24 -3.13 -2.26
C THR A 145 -6.13 -2.24 -2.83
N PRO A 146 -6.38 -1.13 -3.55
CA PRO A 146 -5.28 -0.30 -4.06
C PRO A 146 -4.32 0.20 -2.96
N ALA A 147 -4.84 0.66 -1.82
CA ALA A 147 -4.01 1.04 -0.66
C ALA A 147 -3.25 -0.14 -0.06
N HIS A 148 -3.88 -1.32 0.02
CA HIS A 148 -3.27 -2.56 0.49
C HIS A 148 -2.06 -2.99 -0.37
N GLU A 149 -2.25 -2.98 -1.70
CA GLU A 149 -1.20 -3.34 -2.65
C GLU A 149 -0.06 -2.30 -2.67
N TYR A 150 -0.38 -1.02 -2.58
CA TYR A 150 0.66 0.01 -2.42
C TYR A 150 1.51 -0.25 -1.16
N PHE A 151 0.88 -0.64 -0.04
CA PHE A 151 1.62 -0.95 1.18
C PHE A 151 2.55 -2.16 1.03
N HIS A 152 2.18 -3.16 0.21
CA HIS A 152 3.11 -4.23 -0.15
C HIS A 152 4.33 -3.69 -0.91
N LEU A 153 4.17 -2.75 -1.85
CA LEU A 153 5.33 -2.14 -2.52
C LEU A 153 6.26 -1.45 -1.52
N LEU A 154 5.70 -0.74 -0.54
CA LEU A 154 6.46 -0.14 0.57
C LEU A 154 7.21 -1.21 1.37
N GLN A 155 6.54 -2.26 1.85
CA GLN A 155 7.20 -3.38 2.53
C GLN A 155 8.31 -4.00 1.67
N TYR A 156 8.08 -4.07 0.35
CA TYR A 156 9.03 -4.60 -0.62
C TYR A 156 10.22 -3.66 -0.84
N GLY A 157 10.05 -2.35 -0.65
CA GLY A 157 11.13 -1.38 -0.69
C GLY A 157 12.03 -1.45 0.54
N VAL A 158 11.49 -1.77 1.72
CA VAL A 158 12.23 -1.65 2.99
C VAL A 158 12.91 -2.95 3.42
N THR A 159 12.20 -4.09 3.41
CA THR A 159 12.72 -5.35 3.96
C THR A 159 12.42 -6.58 3.10
N TYR A 160 13.24 -7.62 3.18
CA TYR A 160 13.08 -8.90 2.48
C TYR A 160 12.20 -9.91 3.21
N PHE A 161 11.81 -9.66 4.45
CA PHE A 161 10.89 -10.53 5.19
C PHE A 161 9.48 -10.54 4.58
N ARG A 162 8.84 -11.72 4.52
CA ARG A 162 7.55 -11.95 3.83
C ARG A 162 6.59 -12.91 4.53
N ASN A 163 6.86 -13.28 5.78
CA ASN A 163 5.98 -14.16 6.54
C ASN A 163 4.58 -13.53 6.64
N ASN A 164 3.54 -14.33 6.39
CA ASN A 164 2.21 -13.82 6.05
C ASN A 164 1.59 -12.96 7.18
N TRP A 165 1.75 -13.35 8.44
CA TRP A 165 1.23 -12.60 9.58
C TRP A 165 1.77 -11.16 9.64
N PHE A 166 3.01 -10.96 9.19
CA PHE A 166 3.58 -9.63 9.04
C PHE A 166 3.11 -8.98 7.73
N LYS A 167 3.34 -9.65 6.60
CA LYS A 167 3.09 -9.08 5.27
C LYS A 167 1.62 -8.71 5.07
N GLU A 168 0.74 -9.69 5.21
CA GLU A 168 -0.71 -9.51 5.03
C GLU A 168 -1.34 -8.79 6.22
N GLY A 169 -0.89 -9.10 7.45
CA GLY A 169 -1.42 -8.46 8.65
C GLY A 169 -1.18 -6.95 8.67
N THR A 170 0.04 -6.48 8.35
CA THR A 170 0.31 -5.04 8.29
C THR A 170 -0.21 -4.39 7.01
N ALA A 171 -0.31 -5.10 5.88
CA ALA A 171 -0.99 -4.57 4.70
C ALA A 171 -2.51 -4.45 4.92
N ARG A 172 -3.12 -5.32 5.74
CA ARG A 172 -4.51 -5.17 6.19
C ARG A 172 -4.67 -3.99 7.13
N TRP A 173 -3.73 -3.77 8.06
CA TRP A 173 -3.67 -2.55 8.87
C TRP A 173 -3.55 -1.28 8.01
N ALA A 174 -2.78 -1.30 6.93
CA ALA A 174 -2.64 -0.15 6.06
C ALA A 174 -3.96 0.27 5.38
N GLN A 175 -4.95 -0.63 5.31
CA GLN A 175 -6.28 -0.30 4.78
C GLN A 175 -7.05 0.69 5.67
N ASP A 176 -6.71 0.77 6.96
CA ASP A 176 -7.24 1.73 7.92
C ASP A 176 -6.99 3.17 7.47
N SER A 177 -5.95 3.40 6.64
CA SER A 177 -5.71 4.71 6.04
C SER A 177 -6.91 5.20 5.21
N VAL A 178 -7.68 4.32 4.58
CA VAL A 178 -8.78 4.70 3.68
C VAL A 178 -10.13 4.14 4.15
N ARG A 179 -10.18 3.55 5.34
CA ARG A 179 -11.37 2.95 5.94
C ARG A 179 -11.48 3.31 7.40
N LYS A 180 -12.70 3.59 7.84
CA LYS A 180 -13.00 3.70 9.26
C LYS A 180 -12.98 2.33 9.91
N ILE A 181 -12.11 2.13 10.89
CA ILE A 181 -11.93 0.87 11.61
C ILE A 181 -12.21 1.07 13.09
N LYS A 182 -12.86 0.07 13.70
CA LYS A 182 -13.01 0.00 15.15
C LYS A 182 -11.89 -0.86 15.71
N TYR A 183 -10.92 -0.21 16.35
CA TYR A 183 -9.81 -0.92 16.99
C TYR A 183 -10.27 -1.69 18.25
N PRO A 184 -9.71 -2.90 18.50
CA PRO A 184 -9.94 -3.67 19.72
C PRO A 184 -9.15 -3.11 20.92
N ASP A 185 -9.38 -3.67 22.12
CA ASP A 185 -8.57 -3.36 23.31
C ASP A 185 -7.13 -3.92 23.16
N GLY A 186 -6.13 -3.16 23.60
CA GLY A 186 -4.71 -3.53 23.58
C GLY A 186 -4.17 -4.09 24.90
N LYS A 187 -4.96 -4.23 25.97
CA LYS A 187 -4.44 -4.61 27.31
C LYS A 187 -3.64 -5.91 27.37
N ASN A 188 -3.93 -6.89 26.51
CA ASN A 188 -3.33 -8.22 26.57
C ASN A 188 -1.99 -8.33 25.82
N VAL A 189 -1.51 -7.26 25.17
CA VAL A 189 -0.27 -7.29 24.37
C VAL A 189 0.96 -7.74 25.16
N PRO A 190 1.24 -7.27 26.40
CA PRO A 190 2.38 -7.77 27.17
C PRO A 190 2.37 -9.30 27.31
N SER A 191 1.23 -9.89 27.65
CA SER A 191 1.09 -11.34 27.75
C SER A 191 1.23 -12.04 26.40
N MET A 192 0.64 -11.49 25.33
CA MET A 192 0.72 -12.07 23.99
C MET A 192 2.17 -12.13 23.46
N LEU A 193 2.99 -11.14 23.79
CA LEU A 193 4.40 -11.09 23.37
C LEU A 193 5.28 -12.11 24.09
N GLU A 194 4.85 -12.67 25.22
CA GLU A 194 5.59 -13.69 25.98
C GLU A 194 4.96 -15.09 25.89
N ASP A 195 3.73 -15.19 25.39
CA ASP A 195 2.99 -16.45 25.28
C ASP A 195 3.43 -17.27 24.05
N LYS A 196 3.95 -18.47 24.30
CA LYS A 196 4.40 -19.41 23.26
C LYS A 196 3.26 -19.99 22.42
N MET A 197 2.10 -20.23 23.00
CA MET A 197 0.94 -20.69 22.24
C MET A 197 0.44 -19.59 21.29
N PHE A 198 0.45 -18.33 21.76
CA PHE A 198 0.13 -17.21 20.91
C PHE A 198 1.18 -17.00 19.81
N GLU A 199 2.47 -17.17 20.11
CA GLU A 199 3.57 -17.11 19.15
C GLU A 199 3.37 -18.10 17.99
N GLU A 200 3.02 -19.36 18.29
CA GLU A 200 2.72 -20.38 17.28
C GLU A 200 1.51 -19.99 16.40
N LYS A 201 0.44 -19.50 17.03
CA LYS A 201 -0.75 -19.00 16.33
C LYS A 201 -0.40 -17.83 15.41
N LEU A 202 0.38 -16.87 15.92
CA LEU A 202 0.84 -15.70 15.18
C LEU A 202 1.59 -16.12 13.92
N PHE A 203 2.52 -17.07 14.03
CA PHE A 203 3.37 -17.49 12.92
C PHE A 203 2.61 -18.21 11.79
N GLN A 204 1.47 -18.81 12.09
CA GLN A 204 0.58 -19.46 11.12
C GLN A 204 -0.45 -18.49 10.51
N GLY A 205 -0.61 -17.29 11.08
CA GLY A 205 -1.63 -16.32 10.68
C GLY A 205 -1.32 -15.55 9.40
N SER A 206 -2.30 -14.76 8.96
CA SER A 206 -2.21 -13.90 7.77
C SER A 206 -2.97 -12.58 7.95
N TYR A 207 -4.05 -12.36 7.21
CA TYR A 207 -4.92 -11.17 7.31
C TYR A 207 -5.53 -11.02 8.71
N ASP A 208 -5.91 -12.13 9.33
CA ASP A 208 -6.54 -12.19 10.64
C ASP A 208 -5.63 -11.67 11.77
N MET A 209 -4.31 -11.62 11.52
CA MET A 209 -3.34 -11.06 12.45
C MET A 209 -3.38 -9.53 12.52
N ALA A 210 -4.03 -8.85 11.56
CA ALA A 210 -4.33 -7.43 11.74
C ALA A 210 -5.18 -7.22 13.01
N GLU A 211 -6.30 -7.93 13.11
CA GLU A 211 -7.24 -7.80 14.23
C GLU A 211 -6.74 -8.47 15.50
N GLN A 212 -6.07 -9.61 15.37
CA GLN A 212 -5.66 -10.41 16.53
C GLN A 212 -4.32 -9.97 17.12
N PHE A 213 -3.48 -9.22 16.39
CA PHE A 213 -2.15 -8.84 16.86
C PHE A 213 -1.81 -7.37 16.60
N TRP A 214 -1.78 -6.94 15.33
CA TRP A 214 -1.29 -5.61 14.97
C TRP A 214 -2.15 -4.49 15.56
N TYR A 215 -3.48 -4.63 15.52
CA TYR A 215 -4.39 -3.65 16.12
C TYR A 215 -4.25 -3.56 17.65
N PRO A 216 -4.30 -4.67 18.43
CA PRO A 216 -3.99 -4.62 19.86
C PRO A 216 -2.64 -3.98 20.16
N LEU A 217 -1.60 -4.33 19.41
CA LEU A 217 -0.24 -3.81 19.59
C LEU A 217 -0.21 -2.28 19.48
N VAL A 218 -0.74 -1.74 18.38
CA VAL A 218 -0.69 -0.29 18.13
C VAL A 218 -1.55 0.51 19.09
N VAL A 219 -2.69 -0.07 19.52
CA VAL A 219 -3.54 0.51 20.58
C VAL A 219 -2.82 0.51 21.93
N ASN A 220 -2.17 -0.60 22.30
CA ASN A 220 -1.43 -0.70 23.56
C ASN A 220 -0.28 0.30 23.63
N MET A 221 0.42 0.52 22.52
CA MET A 221 1.49 1.50 22.42
C MET A 221 0.99 2.95 22.35
N ASN A 222 -0.33 3.16 22.29
CA ASN A 222 -0.97 4.48 22.20
C ASN A 222 -0.41 5.33 21.04
N ASP A 223 0.01 4.67 19.96
CA ASP A 223 0.50 5.36 18.77
C ASP A 223 -0.71 5.74 17.92
N LYS A 224 -1.04 7.03 17.91
CA LYS A 224 -2.22 7.58 17.24
C LYS A 224 -1.81 8.83 16.50
N ALA A 225 -2.10 8.91 15.20
CA ALA A 225 -1.77 10.07 14.39
C ALA A 225 -2.99 10.59 13.63
N LYS A 226 -3.15 11.92 13.64
CA LYS A 226 -4.17 12.61 12.85
C LYS A 226 -3.75 12.63 11.37
N ILE A 227 -4.70 12.33 10.48
CA ILE A 227 -4.59 12.59 9.05
C ILE A 227 -4.80 14.09 8.82
N PRO A 228 -3.86 14.81 8.18
CA PRO A 228 -4.00 16.25 7.97
C PRO A 228 -5.27 16.61 7.19
N ASP A 229 -6.00 17.63 7.65
CA ASP A 229 -7.24 18.09 6.99
C ASP A 229 -7.01 18.53 5.53
N SER A 230 -5.78 18.96 5.21
CA SER A 230 -5.34 19.25 3.84
C SER A 230 -5.37 18.00 2.96
N LEU A 231 -4.95 16.84 3.45
CA LEU A 231 -5.03 15.58 2.70
C LEU A 231 -6.47 15.11 2.54
N VAL A 232 -7.27 15.21 3.61
CA VAL A 232 -8.71 14.86 3.59
C VAL A 232 -9.45 15.71 2.56
N THR A 233 -9.10 16.99 2.43
CA THR A 233 -9.69 17.90 1.45
C THR A 233 -9.20 17.62 0.03
N LYS A 234 -7.90 17.36 -0.13
CA LYS A 234 -7.23 17.14 -1.41
C LYS A 234 -7.69 15.84 -2.10
N TYR A 235 -7.77 14.75 -1.36
CA TYR A 235 -8.02 13.42 -1.93
C TYR A 235 -9.50 13.04 -1.84
N ARG A 236 -10.19 13.20 -2.96
CA ARG A 236 -11.58 12.81 -3.17
C ARG A 236 -11.69 11.92 -4.39
N TYR A 237 -12.53 10.91 -4.32
CA TYR A 237 -12.94 10.13 -5.49
C TYR A 237 -13.73 11.03 -6.46
N VAL A 238 -13.89 10.58 -7.71
CA VAL A 238 -14.60 11.34 -8.75
C VAL A 238 -16.01 11.76 -8.32
N ASN A 239 -16.72 10.93 -7.53
CA ASN A 239 -18.03 11.27 -6.97
C ASN A 239 -18.02 12.28 -5.80
N GLY A 240 -16.87 12.85 -5.45
CA GLY A 240 -16.69 13.83 -4.39
C GLY A 240 -16.53 13.24 -2.97
N SER A 241 -16.74 11.93 -2.80
CA SER A 241 -16.57 11.27 -1.50
C SER A 241 -15.09 11.24 -1.09
N PRO A 242 -14.77 11.41 0.21
CA PRO A 242 -13.39 11.47 0.67
C PRO A 242 -12.73 10.09 0.55
N VAL A 243 -11.44 10.09 0.22
CA VAL A 243 -10.62 8.86 0.24
C VAL A 243 -10.38 8.39 1.68
N PHE A 244 -10.04 9.32 2.57
CA PHE A 244 -9.86 9.08 3.99
C PHE A 244 -11.22 9.09 4.69
N GLN A 245 -11.65 7.93 5.19
CA GLN A 245 -12.96 7.76 5.84
C GLN A 245 -12.94 7.99 7.36
N ASP A 246 -11.74 8.17 7.91
CA ASP A 246 -11.49 8.56 9.29
C ASP A 246 -10.44 9.68 9.28
N ASP A 247 -10.37 10.43 10.38
CA ASP A 247 -9.38 11.52 10.53
C ASP A 247 -8.13 11.08 11.31
N THR A 248 -8.11 9.83 11.74
CA THR A 248 -7.06 9.28 12.61
C THR A 248 -6.75 7.83 12.24
N ILE A 249 -5.46 7.48 12.29
CA ILE A 249 -4.97 6.10 12.22
C ILE A 249 -4.18 5.75 13.49
N TYR A 250 -4.23 4.51 13.92
CA TYR A 250 -3.39 3.99 15.01
C TYR A 250 -2.19 3.25 14.44
N GLY A 251 -1.02 3.36 15.07
CA GLY A 251 0.17 2.58 14.75
C GLY A 251 1.10 3.04 13.63
N PRO A 252 0.99 4.23 13.00
CA PRO A 252 1.85 4.54 11.88
C PRO A 252 3.33 4.58 12.25
N ASN A 253 3.69 5.06 13.45
CA ASN A 253 5.07 5.05 13.92
C ASN A 253 5.50 3.65 14.33
N VAL A 254 4.68 2.92 15.09
CA VAL A 254 4.99 1.54 15.52
C VAL A 254 5.26 0.64 14.32
N ILE A 255 4.37 0.64 13.32
CA ILE A 255 4.53 -0.20 12.13
C ILE A 255 5.76 0.22 11.31
N ARG A 256 6.00 1.52 11.14
CA ARG A 256 7.20 2.03 10.46
C ARG A 256 8.47 1.50 11.11
N GLU A 257 8.56 1.65 12.42
CA GLU A 257 9.78 1.36 13.17
C GLU A 257 10.02 -0.14 13.25
N VAL A 258 8.97 -0.96 13.37
CA VAL A 258 9.10 -2.42 13.26
C VAL A 258 9.71 -2.80 11.91
N ILE A 259 9.22 -2.25 10.80
CA ILE A 259 9.72 -2.56 9.46
C ILE A 259 11.19 -2.08 9.30
N LEU A 260 11.55 -0.93 9.88
CA LEU A 260 12.93 -0.42 9.86
C LEU A 260 13.88 -1.29 10.69
N VAL A 261 13.48 -1.70 11.90
CA VAL A 261 14.26 -2.62 12.75
C VAL A 261 14.44 -3.96 12.04
N MET A 262 13.40 -4.47 11.35
CA MET A 262 13.49 -5.69 10.57
C MET A 262 14.59 -5.62 9.50
N LYS A 263 14.76 -4.48 8.81
CA LYS A 263 15.87 -4.31 7.85
C LYS A 263 17.23 -4.58 8.48
N SER A 264 17.44 -4.19 9.74
CA SER A 264 18.70 -4.45 10.46
C SER A 264 18.93 -5.94 10.79
N LYS A 265 17.86 -6.75 10.84
CA LYS A 265 17.93 -8.20 11.15
C LYS A 265 18.16 -9.08 9.93
N GLU A 266 18.11 -8.54 8.71
CA GLU A 266 18.30 -9.34 7.48
C GLU A 266 19.64 -10.11 7.42
N PRO A 267 20.79 -9.55 7.83
CA PRO A 267 22.05 -10.29 7.83
C PRO A 267 22.02 -11.51 8.76
N LEU A 268 21.29 -11.41 9.88
CA LEU A 268 21.13 -12.52 10.83
C LEU A 268 20.26 -13.63 10.24
N ALA A 269 19.11 -13.27 9.65
CA ALA A 269 18.26 -14.24 8.96
C ALA A 269 18.98 -14.91 7.78
N ALA A 270 19.78 -14.13 7.04
CA ALA A 270 20.60 -14.63 5.96
C ALA A 270 21.69 -15.61 6.41
N ALA A 271 22.34 -15.35 7.56
CA ALA A 271 23.35 -16.23 8.12
C ALA A 271 22.79 -17.61 8.48
N GLU A 272 21.56 -17.67 9.00
CA GLU A 272 20.90 -18.94 9.31
C GLU A 272 20.36 -19.68 8.08
N TYR A 273 20.06 -18.95 7.01
CA TYR A 273 19.63 -19.53 5.74
C TYR A 273 20.79 -20.04 4.89
N GLY A 274 21.99 -19.45 5.06
CA GLY A 274 23.23 -19.83 4.38
C GLY A 274 23.98 -18.61 3.84
N THR A 275 23.39 -17.88 2.90
CA THR A 275 23.96 -16.61 2.39
C THR A 275 22.89 -15.57 2.15
N LEU A 276 23.28 -14.29 2.21
CA LEU A 276 22.40 -13.16 1.93
C LEU A 276 21.79 -13.25 0.52
N LYS A 277 22.58 -13.65 -0.49
CA LYS A 277 22.10 -13.80 -1.87
C LYS A 277 21.03 -14.90 -1.99
N GLN A 278 21.22 -16.04 -1.35
CA GLN A 278 20.26 -17.16 -1.39
C GLN A 278 18.99 -16.81 -0.61
N TRP A 279 19.14 -16.24 0.58
CA TRP A 279 18.02 -15.83 1.43
C TRP A 279 17.14 -14.79 0.71
N ARG A 280 17.74 -13.76 0.11
CA ARG A 280 17.03 -12.77 -0.70
C ARG A 280 16.35 -13.36 -1.93
N LYS A 281 16.73 -14.55 -2.41
CA LYS A 281 16.11 -15.20 -3.58
C LYS A 281 14.98 -16.16 -3.19
N LYS A 282 15.13 -16.90 -2.10
CA LYS A 282 14.24 -18.03 -1.76
C LYS A 282 13.83 -18.10 -0.28
N GLY A 283 14.59 -17.47 0.62
CA GLY A 283 14.38 -17.55 2.06
C GLY A 283 13.46 -16.49 2.66
N GLN A 284 12.89 -15.60 1.85
CA GLN A 284 12.08 -14.47 2.31
C GLN A 284 10.85 -14.86 3.14
N GLN A 285 10.30 -16.06 2.93
CA GLN A 285 9.13 -16.60 3.63
C GLN A 285 9.48 -17.77 4.55
N ASP A 286 10.77 -18.05 4.77
CA ASP A 286 11.19 -19.17 5.61
C ASP A 286 10.64 -19.00 7.03
N GLU A 287 10.16 -20.08 7.65
CA GLU A 287 9.58 -20.04 9.00
C GLU A 287 10.60 -19.58 10.06
N ARG A 288 11.90 -19.85 9.84
CA ARG A 288 12.98 -19.37 10.70
C ARG A 288 13.06 -17.84 10.76
N ASN A 289 12.47 -17.14 9.78
CA ASN A 289 12.39 -15.69 9.80
C ASN A 289 11.49 -15.16 10.92
N ASN A 290 10.48 -15.93 11.34
CA ASN A 290 9.46 -15.48 12.28
C ASN A 290 10.06 -14.93 13.58
N LYS A 291 11.12 -15.56 14.11
CA LYS A 291 11.80 -15.07 15.31
C LYS A 291 12.47 -13.72 15.13
N PHE A 292 12.98 -13.39 13.95
CA PHE A 292 13.61 -12.09 13.67
C PHE A 292 12.56 -10.98 13.53
N ILE A 293 11.42 -11.32 12.91
CA ILE A 293 10.28 -10.41 12.80
C ILE A 293 9.70 -10.13 14.19
N LEU A 294 9.43 -11.17 14.99
CA LEU A 294 8.92 -11.01 16.35
C LEU A 294 9.93 -10.31 17.28
N ALA A 295 11.23 -10.58 17.14
CA ALA A 295 12.26 -9.85 17.87
C ALA A 295 12.25 -8.36 17.52
N SER A 296 11.99 -7.99 16.25
CA SER A 296 11.85 -6.59 15.84
C SER A 296 10.63 -5.94 16.47
N VAL A 297 9.51 -6.66 16.56
CA VAL A 297 8.31 -6.19 17.27
C VAL A 297 8.59 -6.00 18.76
N ARG A 298 9.21 -6.98 19.43
CA ARG A 298 9.58 -6.90 20.85
C ARG A 298 10.57 -5.75 21.10
N GLU A 299 11.53 -5.52 20.21
CA GLU A 299 12.49 -4.42 20.32
C GLU A 299 11.80 -3.06 20.28
N VAL A 300 10.89 -2.84 19.33
CA VAL A 300 10.08 -1.61 19.26
C VAL A 300 9.15 -1.50 20.47
N TYR A 301 8.52 -2.61 20.88
CA TYR A 301 7.56 -2.64 21.97
C TYR A 301 8.19 -2.42 23.35
N TYR A 302 9.39 -2.95 23.62
CA TYR A 302 10.08 -2.79 24.90
C TYR A 302 11.02 -1.60 24.92
N GLY A 303 11.55 -1.23 23.75
CA GLY A 303 12.27 0.03 23.56
C GLY A 303 11.36 1.26 23.60
N LYS A 304 10.04 1.06 23.47
CA LYS A 304 8.95 2.05 23.52
C LYS A 304 9.37 3.43 23.02
N LEU A 305 9.52 3.48 21.70
CA LEU A 305 9.56 4.64 20.81
C LEU A 305 9.42 6.02 21.47
#